data_AF-A0A2E6D4Q9-F1
#
_entry.id   AF-A0A2E6D4Q9-F1
#
_cell.length_a   1.000
_cell.length_b   1.000
_cell.length_c   1.000
_cell.angle_alpha   90.00
_cell.angle_beta   90.00
_cell.angle_gamma   90.00
#
_symmetry.space_group_name_H-M   'P 1'
#
loop_
_entity.id
_entity.type
_entity.pdbx_description
1 polymer ?
#
loop_
_entity_poly.entity_id
_entity_poly.type
_entity_poly.pdbx_seq_one_letter_code
_entity_poly.pdbx_strand_id
1 'polypeptide(L)'
;MSLSRTQALFFGAYLVLFALCALNPYDRSVWWAENLPIMLLVGVIAWVQRVHSFSKLSYGMMFFLMALHTVGGHYTFSRVPFDFVTETFGFERNHFDRVAHFTVGFYAYPLAEIIQRRKLVNTRW
;
A
#
# COMPACT_ATOMS: atom_id res chain seq x y z
N MET A 1 6.53 23.45 -4.69
CA MET A 1 5.90 22.96 -3.45
C MET A 1 6.90 22.07 -2.73
N SER A 2 7.34 22.45 -1.53
CA SER A 2 8.16 21.56 -0.69
C SER A 2 7.27 20.45 -0.11
N LEU A 3 7.79 19.23 -0.03
CA LEU A 3 7.10 18.14 0.65
C LEU A 3 7.09 18.41 2.15
N SER A 4 5.95 18.15 2.80
CA SER A 4 5.92 18.09 4.27
C SER A 4 6.76 16.92 4.78
N ARG A 5 7.21 16.97 6.04
CA ARG A 5 7.95 15.87 6.66
C ARG A 5 7.21 14.52 6.57
N THR A 6 5.88 14.54 6.74
CA THR A 6 5.04 13.34 6.62
C THR A 6 5.06 12.77 5.20
N GLN A 7 4.93 13.63 4.18
CA GLN A 7 4.98 13.20 2.78
C GLN A 7 6.36 12.66 2.43
N ALA A 8 7.42 13.36 2.81
CA ALA A 8 8.79 12.93 2.58
C ALA A 8 9.06 11.56 3.23
N LEU A 9 8.58 11.34 4.47
CA LEU A 9 8.69 10.06 5.14
C LEU A 9 7.89 8.97 4.42
N PHE A 10 6.66 9.24 4.02
CA PHE A 10 5.80 8.28 3.33
C PHE A 10 6.39 7.81 1.99
N PHE A 11 6.73 8.74 1.09
CA PHE A 11 7.33 8.36 -0.19
C PHE A 11 8.75 7.84 -0.02
N GLY A 12 9.53 8.41 0.89
CA GLY A 12 10.87 7.93 1.19
C GLY A 12 10.87 6.48 1.68
N ALA A 13 9.99 6.15 2.63
CA ALA A 13 9.83 4.78 3.12
C ALA A 13 9.39 3.82 2.01
N TYR A 14 8.45 4.23 1.15
CA TYR A 14 8.03 3.41 0.01
C TYR A 14 9.18 3.20 -0.98
N LEU A 15 9.93 4.25 -1.33
CA LEU A 15 11.05 4.17 -2.27
C LEU A 15 12.17 3.27 -1.73
N VAL A 16 12.47 3.36 -0.43
CA VAL A 16 13.45 2.46 0.22
C VAL A 16 12.96 1.02 0.16
N LEU A 17 11.72 0.75 0.56
CA LEU A 17 11.14 -0.59 0.49
C LEU A 17 11.15 -1.15 -0.93
N PHE A 18 10.69 -0.35 -1.90
CA PHE A 18 10.66 -0.70 -3.31
C PHE A 18 12.06 -1.02 -3.82
N ALA A 19 13.05 -0.17 -3.52
CA ALA A 19 14.42 -0.40 -3.95
C ALA A 19 14.98 -1.70 -3.37
N LEU A 20 14.77 -1.96 -2.07
CA LEU A 20 15.21 -3.20 -1.42
C LEU A 20 14.54 -4.43 -2.03
N CYS A 21 13.22 -4.39 -2.24
CA CYS A 21 12.46 -5.49 -2.83
C CYS A 21 12.71 -5.66 -4.34
N ALA A 22 13.15 -4.62 -5.05
CA ALA A 22 13.55 -4.72 -6.46
C ALA A 22 14.91 -5.41 -6.64
N LEU A 23 15.72 -5.56 -5.58
CA LEU A 23 16.96 -6.31 -5.63
C LEU A 23 16.64 -7.80 -5.69
N ASN A 24 16.90 -8.41 -6.85
CA ASN A 24 16.78 -9.85 -7.07
C ASN A 24 15.43 -10.45 -6.62
N PRO A 25 14.27 -9.97 -7.16
CA PRO A 25 12.99 -10.58 -6.87
C PRO A 25 12.97 -12.02 -7.38
N TYR A 26 12.19 -12.86 -6.70
CA TYR A 26 12.10 -14.30 -6.97
C TYR A 26 11.71 -14.60 -8.43
N ASP A 27 10.77 -13.82 -8.97
CA ASP A 27 10.38 -13.87 -10.39
C ASP A 27 10.20 -12.44 -10.92
N ARG A 28 10.95 -12.07 -11.97
CA ARG A 28 10.90 -10.73 -12.55
C ARG A 28 9.60 -10.41 -13.28
N SER A 29 8.95 -11.41 -13.87
CA SER A 29 7.66 -11.23 -14.55
C SER A 29 6.56 -10.94 -13.54
N VAL A 30 6.52 -11.71 -12.44
CA VAL A 30 5.60 -11.49 -11.32
C VAL A 30 5.89 -10.16 -10.63
N TRP A 31 7.16 -9.83 -10.41
CA TRP A 31 7.55 -8.53 -9.84
C TRP A 31 6.90 -7.35 -10.55
N TRP A 32 6.98 -7.32 -11.88
CA TRP A 32 6.38 -6.24 -12.68
C TRP A 32 4.85 -6.31 -12.69
N ALA A 33 4.28 -7.51 -12.82
CA ALA A 33 2.82 -7.69 -12.81
C ALA A 33 2.19 -7.16 -11.51
N GLU A 34 2.83 -7.42 -10.37
CA GLU A 34 2.32 -7.03 -9.05
C GLU A 34 2.63 -5.59 -8.67
N ASN A 35 3.81 -5.07 -9.04
CA ASN A 35 4.21 -3.72 -8.62
C ASN A 35 3.77 -2.61 -9.57
N LEU A 36 3.51 -2.90 -10.86
CA LEU A 36 3.08 -1.86 -11.80
C LEU A 36 1.77 -1.17 -11.35
N PRO A 37 0.72 -1.88 -10.90
CA PRO A 37 -0.48 -1.25 -10.33
C PRO A 37 -0.19 -0.40 -9.09
N ILE A 38 0.73 -0.85 -8.22
CA ILE A 38 1.11 -0.12 -7.01
C ILE A 38 1.88 1.16 -7.36
N MET A 39 2.78 1.12 -8.34
CA MET A 39 3.50 2.30 -8.82
C MET A 39 2.53 3.35 -9.40
N LEU A 40 1.51 2.90 -10.16
CA LEU A 40 0.45 3.77 -10.64
C LEU A 40 -0.33 4.40 -9.47
N LEU A 41 -0.67 3.61 -8.46
CA LEU A 41 -1.34 4.09 -7.24
C LEU A 41 -0.50 5.13 -6.49
N VAL A 42 0.81 4.92 -6.34
CA VAL A 42 1.73 5.91 -5.77
C VAL A 42 1.74 7.19 -6.59
N GLY A 43 1.74 7.08 -7.92
CA GLY A 43 1.64 8.21 -8.84
C GLY A 43 0.34 9.01 -8.64
N VAL A 44 -0.79 8.32 -8.50
CA VAL A 44 -2.09 8.94 -8.20
C VAL A 44 -2.06 9.66 -6.84
N ILE A 45 -1.52 9.04 -5.79
CA ILE A 45 -1.40 9.67 -4.46
C ILE A 45 -0.51 10.92 -4.54
N ALA A 46 0.63 10.83 -5.23
CA ALA A 46 1.54 11.95 -5.45
C ALA A 46 0.92 13.10 -6.26
N TRP A 47 -0.03 12.81 -7.14
CA TRP A 47 -0.80 13.82 -7.87
C TRP A 47 -1.90 14.44 -7.01
N VAL A 48 -2.75 13.61 -6.38
CA VAL A 48 -3.87 14.06 -5.54
C VAL A 48 -3.38 14.94 -4.39
N GLN A 49 -2.21 14.63 -3.82
CA GLN A 49 -1.69 15.41 -2.70
C GLN A 49 -1.31 16.86 -3.05
N ARG A 50 -1.16 17.18 -4.35
CA ARG A 50 -0.94 18.57 -4.81
C ARG A 50 -2.18 19.44 -4.58
N VAL A 51 -3.35 18.82 -4.48
CA VAL A 51 -4.66 19.50 -4.32
C VAL A 51 -5.40 19.10 -3.04
N HIS A 52 -4.85 18.18 -2.25
CA HIS A 52 -5.45 17.72 -0.99
C HIS A 52 -4.37 17.22 -0.02
N SER A 53 -4.29 17.76 1.19
CA SER A 53 -3.37 17.22 2.21
C SER A 53 -4.05 16.12 3.02
N PHE A 54 -3.61 14.88 2.83
CA PHE A 54 -4.05 13.74 3.64
C PHE A 54 -3.55 13.83 5.09
N SER A 55 -4.32 13.26 6.02
CA SER A 55 -3.89 13.05 7.40
C SER A 55 -2.78 11.99 7.50
N LYS A 56 -2.07 11.99 8.65
CA LYS A 56 -1.06 10.95 8.95
C LYS A 56 -1.68 9.55 8.94
N LEU A 57 -2.93 9.41 9.42
CA LEU A 57 -3.66 8.14 9.42
C LEU A 57 -3.96 7.66 8.00
N SER A 58 -4.41 8.56 7.12
CA SER A 58 -4.60 8.27 5.69
C SER A 58 -3.32 7.77 5.03
N TYR A 59 -2.17 8.41 5.28
CA TYR A 59 -0.89 7.93 4.78
C TYR A 59 -0.54 6.54 5.33
N GLY A 60 -0.76 6.28 6.63
CA GLY A 60 -0.55 4.96 7.21
C GLY A 60 -1.44 3.89 6.58
N MET A 61 -2.73 4.17 6.42
CA MET A 61 -3.72 3.27 5.82
C MET A 61 -3.38 2.90 4.37
N MET A 62 -2.98 3.88 3.55
CA MET A 62 -2.54 3.64 2.18
C MET A 62 -1.24 2.83 2.11
N PHE A 63 -0.32 3.06 3.05
CA PHE A 63 1.00 2.41 3.05
C PHE A 63 0.92 0.89 3.16
N PHE A 64 -0.09 0.35 3.86
CA PHE A 64 -0.24 -1.10 4.03
C PHE A 64 -0.32 -1.85 2.71
N LEU A 65 -1.23 -1.46 1.82
CA LEU A 65 -1.39 -2.12 0.51
C LEU A 65 -0.09 -2.02 -0.30
N MET A 66 0.50 -0.82 -0.32
CA MET A 66 1.73 -0.55 -1.05
C MET A 66 2.88 -1.44 -0.55
N ALA A 67 3.05 -1.55 0.76
CA ALA A 67 4.11 -2.35 1.35
C ALA A 67 3.90 -3.85 1.16
N LEU A 68 2.68 -4.34 1.41
CA LEU A 68 2.36 -5.76 1.31
C LEU A 68 2.45 -6.26 -0.13
N HIS A 69 1.96 -5.51 -1.12
CA HIS A 69 2.12 -5.91 -2.53
C HIS A 69 3.57 -5.85 -2.99
N THR A 70 4.35 -4.85 -2.56
CA THR A 70 5.78 -4.78 -2.93
C THR A 70 6.58 -5.94 -2.34
N VAL A 71 6.31 -6.32 -1.09
CA VAL A 71 6.89 -7.53 -0.48
C VAL A 71 6.38 -8.81 -1.17
N GLY A 72 5.09 -8.90 -1.44
CA GLY A 72 4.47 -10.02 -2.15
C GLY A 72 5.05 -10.22 -3.56
N GLY A 73 5.28 -9.13 -4.29
CA GLY A 73 5.92 -9.16 -5.60
C GLY A 73 7.38 -9.58 -5.55
N HIS A 74 8.13 -9.22 -4.49
CA HIS A 74 9.52 -9.65 -4.32
C HIS A 74 9.62 -11.16 -4.16
N TYR A 75 8.82 -11.74 -3.27
CA TYR A 75 8.88 -13.17 -2.98
C TYR A 75 8.09 -14.02 -3.98
N THR A 76 7.14 -13.45 -4.72
CA THR A 76 5.89 -14.10 -5.14
C THR A 76 5.01 -14.41 -3.92
N PHE A 77 3.73 -14.02 -3.95
CA PHE A 77 2.85 -13.98 -2.76
C PHE A 77 2.86 -15.25 -1.91
N SER A 78 2.97 -16.42 -2.53
CA SER A 78 2.98 -17.72 -1.86
C SER A 78 4.27 -18.03 -1.09
N ARG A 79 5.36 -17.31 -1.35
CA ARG A 79 6.69 -17.53 -0.75
C ARG A 79 7.07 -16.50 0.30
N VAL A 80 6.21 -15.51 0.56
CA VAL A 80 6.45 -14.57 1.66
C VAL A 80 6.54 -15.36 2.96
N PRO A 81 7.55 -15.14 3.82
CA PRO A 81 7.69 -15.90 5.08
C PRO A 81 6.54 -15.56 6.04
N PHE A 82 5.46 -16.33 5.91
CA PHE A 82 4.18 -16.11 6.59
C PHE A 82 3.69 -17.38 7.32
N ASP A 83 4.61 -18.35 7.49
CA ASP A 83 4.32 -19.67 8.04
C ASP A 83 3.77 -19.60 9.47
N PHE A 84 4.21 -18.62 10.27
CA PHE A 84 3.66 -18.41 11.62
C PHE A 84 2.13 -18.32 11.61
N VAL A 85 1.54 -17.59 10.67
CA VAL A 85 0.07 -17.47 10.56
C VAL A 85 -0.54 -18.74 9.98
N THR A 86 0.07 -19.28 8.93
CA THR A 86 -0.39 -20.54 8.31
C THR A 86 -0.44 -21.68 9.32
N GLU A 87 0.61 -21.89 10.11
CA GLU A 87 0.70 -22.92 11.14
C GLU A 87 -0.22 -22.64 12.32
N THR A 88 -0.30 -21.40 12.80
CA THR A 88 -1.16 -21.03 13.95
C THR A 88 -2.64 -21.36 13.69
N PHE A 89 -3.10 -21.19 12.45
CA PHE A 89 -4.48 -21.46 12.06
C PHE A 89 -4.68 -22.81 11.34
N GLY A 90 -3.61 -23.60 11.16
CA GLY A 90 -3.67 -24.88 10.47
C GLY A 90 -4.09 -24.78 8.99
N PHE A 91 -3.74 -23.69 8.30
CA PHE A 91 -4.06 -23.53 6.88
C PHE A 91 -3.21 -24.43 6.00
N GLU A 92 -3.80 -24.98 4.95
CA GLU A 92 -3.08 -25.81 3.96
C GLU A 92 -2.08 -25.02 3.10
N ARG A 93 -2.20 -23.69 3.06
CA ARG A 93 -1.34 -22.81 2.26
C ARG A 93 -1.10 -21.45 2.92
N ASN A 94 -0.12 -20.74 2.36
CA ASN A 94 0.15 -19.34 2.66
C ASN A 94 -1.00 -18.44 2.17
N HIS A 95 -1.53 -17.59 3.06
CA HIS A 95 -2.63 -16.66 2.80
C HIS A 95 -2.21 -15.18 2.87
N PHE A 96 -0.92 -14.89 2.68
CA PHE A 96 -0.40 -13.52 2.64
C PHE A 96 -1.09 -12.65 1.58
N ASP A 97 -1.47 -13.24 0.43
CA ASP A 97 -2.25 -12.57 -0.61
C ASP A 97 -3.57 -12.02 -0.06
N ARG A 98 -4.32 -12.81 0.71
CA ARG A 98 -5.60 -12.40 1.27
C ARG A 98 -5.43 -11.24 2.25
N VAL A 99 -4.37 -11.25 3.04
CA VAL A 99 -4.04 -10.17 3.98
C VAL A 99 -3.72 -8.89 3.21
N ALA A 100 -2.88 -8.97 2.17
CA ALA A 100 -2.59 -7.81 1.32
C ALA A 100 -3.87 -7.23 0.69
N HIS A 101 -4.70 -8.07 0.08
CA HIS A 101 -5.94 -7.64 -0.57
C HIS A 101 -6.98 -7.10 0.42
N PHE A 102 -7.03 -7.59 1.65
CA PHE A 102 -7.88 -7.02 2.70
C PHE A 102 -7.56 -5.54 2.94
N THR A 103 -6.28 -5.15 2.86
CA THR A 103 -5.86 -3.76 3.07
C THR A 103 -6.24 -2.82 1.93
N VAL A 104 -6.77 -3.32 0.80
CA VAL A 104 -7.45 -2.47 -0.20
C VAL A 104 -8.58 -1.69 0.47
N GLY A 105 -9.30 -2.31 1.41
CA GLY A 105 -10.37 -1.67 2.18
C GLY A 105 -9.91 -0.46 3.00
N PHE A 106 -8.62 -0.37 3.35
CA PHE A 106 -8.09 0.76 4.11
C PHE A 106 -8.13 2.07 3.32
N TYR A 107 -8.21 2.01 1.98
CA TYR A 107 -8.40 3.18 1.12
C TYR A 107 -9.79 3.83 1.29
N ALA A 108 -10.75 3.16 1.94
CA ALA A 108 -12.00 3.80 2.33
C ALA A 108 -11.77 5.02 3.22
N TYR A 109 -10.75 4.98 4.10
CA TYR A 109 -10.45 6.09 5.01
C TYR A 109 -9.98 7.38 4.30
N PRO A 110 -8.91 7.38 3.47
CA PRO A 110 -8.50 8.57 2.73
C PRO A 110 -9.57 9.07 1.76
N LEU A 111 -10.37 8.18 1.18
CA LEU A 111 -11.51 8.58 0.35
C LEU A 111 -12.59 9.31 1.18
N ALA A 112 -12.97 8.75 2.34
CA ALA A 112 -13.89 9.39 3.26
C ALA A 112 -13.35 10.74 3.76
N GLU A 113 -12.04 10.83 4.02
CA GLU A 113 -11.38 12.08 4.39
C GLU A 113 -11.49 13.15 3.29
N ILE A 114 -11.27 12.79 2.02
CA ILE A 114 -11.46 13.71 0.89
C ILE A 114 -12.91 14.17 0.83
N ILE A 115 -13.86 13.23 0.88
CA ILE A 115 -15.29 13.51 0.78
C ILE A 115 -15.74 14.47 1.89
N GLN A 116 -15.33 14.21 3.14
CA GLN A 116 -15.68 15.03 4.29
C GLN A 116 -15.05 16.43 4.21
N ARG A 117 -13.74 16.52 3.93
CA ARG A 117 -13.05 17.82 3.88
C ARG A 117 -13.51 18.70 2.72
N ARG A 118 -13.92 18.09 1.60
CA ARG A 118 -14.46 18.80 0.43
C ARG A 118 -15.98 18.99 0.48
N LYS A 119 -16.66 18.54 1.54
CA LYS A 119 -18.11 18.63 1.71
C LYS A 119 -18.88 18.05 0.51
N LEU A 120 -18.42 16.91 -0.01
CA LEU A 120 -19.00 16.26 -1.19
C LEU A 120 -20.26 15.43 -0.88
N VAL A 121 -20.67 15.35 0.39
CA VAL A 121 -21.89 14.69 0.85
C VAL A 121 -22.75 15.68 1.63
N ASN A 122 -24.07 15.55 1.48
CA ASN A 122 -25.07 16.45 2.09
C ASN A 122 -25.37 16.10 3.57
N THR A 123 -24.61 15.20 4.18
CA THR A 123 -24.86 14.68 5.53
C THR A 123 -23.94 15.36 6.53
N ARG A 124 -24.52 15.95 7.58
CA ARG A 124 -23.77 16.52 8.72
C ARG A 124 -23.45 15.39 9.70
N TRP A 125 -22.32 14.73 9.52
CA TRP A 125 -21.72 13.85 10.53
C TRP A 125 -20.84 14.65 11.47
#